data_AF-A4JTK5-F1
#
_entry.id   AF-A4JTK5-F1
#
_cell.length_a   1.000
_cell.length_b   1.000
_cell.length_c   1.000
_cell.angle_alpha   90.00
_cell.angle_beta   90.00
_cell.angle_gamma   90.00
#
_symmetry.space_group_name_H-M   'P 1'
#
loop_
_entity.id
_entity.type
_entity.pdbx_description
1 polymer ?
#
loop_
_entity_poly.entity_id
_entity_poly.type
_entity_poly.pdbx_seq_one_letter_code
_entity_poly.pdbx_strand_id
1 'polypeptide(L)' 'MDTLLRRPTNAREQMPETTSFIDALRQAFGRETIDDAYSKGRKNGEFWAIEGEFVVGLPPYSVIERHSHRLAENSSLVE' A
#
# COMPACT_ATOMS: atom_id res chain seq x y z
N MET A 1 -4.94 -19.12 -5.66
CA MET A 1 -3.76 -18.61 -4.96
C MET A 1 -4.25 -17.61 -3.94
N ASP A 2 -4.23 -17.99 -2.67
CA ASP A 2 -4.52 -17.07 -1.57
C ASP A 2 -3.42 -16.01 -1.58
N THR A 3 -3.77 -14.76 -1.88
CA THR A 3 -2.78 -13.69 -1.88
C THR A 3 -2.56 -13.33 -0.42
N LEU A 4 -1.32 -13.40 0.08
CA LEU A 4 -0.98 -13.01 1.46
C LEU A 4 -1.30 -11.54 1.78
N LEU A 5 -1.70 -10.76 0.77
CA LEU A 5 -2.05 -9.35 0.90
C LEU A 5 -3.54 -9.14 1.06
N ARG A 6 -3.90 -8.30 2.03
CA ARG A 6 -5.27 -7.93 2.38
C ARG A 6 -5.48 -6.45 2.16
N ARG A 7 -6.73 -6.05 1.87
CA ARG A 7 -7.08 -4.63 1.85
C ARG A 7 -7.22 -4.13 3.29
N PRO A 8 -6.63 -2.97 3.64
CA PRO A 8 -6.80 -2.43 4.97
C PRO A 8 -8.24 -1.97 5.18
N THR A 9 -8.80 -2.28 6.34
CA THR A 9 -10.08 -1.73 6.83
C THR A 9 -9.86 -0.34 7.45
N ASN A 10 -8.71 -0.14 8.11
CA ASN A 10 -8.27 1.14 8.64
C ASN A 10 -6.81 1.40 8.26
N ALA A 11 -6.60 2.15 7.17
CA ALA A 11 -5.26 2.39 6.65
C ALA A 11 -4.34 3.15 7.62
N ARG A 12 -4.86 4.00 8.51
CA ARG A 12 -4.02 4.74 9.47
C ARG A 12 -3.38 3.84 10.52
N GLU A 13 -4.09 2.79 10.94
CA GLU A 13 -3.60 1.84 11.94
C GLU A 13 -2.79 0.71 11.30
N GLN A 14 -3.20 0.26 10.11
CA GLN A 14 -2.64 -0.90 9.43
C GLN A 14 -1.51 -0.57 8.45
N MET A 15 -1.46 0.67 7.97
CA MET A 15 -0.42 1.18 7.07
C MET A 15 0.09 2.56 7.56
N PRO A 16 0.60 2.65 8.80
CA PRO A 16 1.02 3.92 9.41
C PRO A 16 2.11 4.64 8.61
N GLU A 17 3.06 3.92 7.99
CA GLU A 17 4.14 4.56 7.23
C GLU A 17 3.60 5.15 5.92
N THR A 18 2.79 4.38 5.20
CA THR A 18 2.15 4.83 3.95
C THR A 18 1.24 6.03 4.21
N THR A 19 0.44 6.00 5.27
CA THR A 19 -0.44 7.12 5.60
C THR A 19 0.33 8.36 6.03
N SER A 20 1.42 8.20 6.79
CA SER A 20 2.32 9.30 7.14
C SER A 20 2.96 9.93 5.89
N PHE A 21 3.38 9.11 4.93
CA PHE A 21 3.91 9.60 3.65
C PHE A 21 2.86 10.40 2.87
N ILE A 22 1.63 9.89 2.76
CA ILE A 22 0.54 10.62 2.09
C ILE A 22 0.24 11.93 2.83
N ASP A 23 0.22 11.94 4.16
CA ASP A 23 -0.02 13.14 4.94
C ASP A 23 1.10 14.18 4.74
N ALA A 24 2.36 13.76 4.61
CA ALA A 24 3.47 14.64 4.25
C ALA A 24 3.31 15.24 2.83
N LEU A 25 2.86 14.44 1.85
CA LEU A 25 2.55 14.93 0.51
C LEU A 25 1.41 15.96 0.53
N ARG A 26 0.34 15.70 1.28
CA ARG A 26 -0.78 16.64 1.45
C ARG A 26 -0.33 17.95 2.07
N GLN A 27 0.62 17.90 3.01
CA GLN A 27 1.18 19.09 3.63
C GLN A 27 2.05 19.90 2.65
N ALA A 28 2.83 19.22 1.80
CA ALA A 28 3.75 19.87 0.87
C ALA A 28 3.05 20.42 -0.40
N PHE A 29 2.08 19.69 -0.94
CA PHE A 29 1.47 19.98 -2.24
C PHE A 29 -0.01 20.38 -2.16
N GLY A 30 -0.58 20.36 -0.96
CA GLY A 30 -2.00 20.64 -0.74
C GLY A 30 -2.85 19.37 -0.75
N ARG A 31 -3.83 19.32 0.16
CA ARG A 31 -4.69 18.15 0.36
C ARG A 31 -5.53 17.82 -0.88
N GLU A 32 -6.17 18.83 -1.47
CA GLU A 32 -7.08 18.63 -2.61
C GLU A 32 -6.34 18.02 -3.81
N THR A 33 -5.17 18.54 -4.14
CA THR A 33 -4.33 18.04 -5.25
C THR A 33 -3.92 16.59 -5.03
N ILE A 34 -3.45 16.24 -3.83
CA ILE A 34 -3.01 14.88 -3.53
C ILE A 34 -4.20 13.91 -3.45
N ASP A 35 -5.32 14.31 -2.88
CA ASP A 35 -6.52 13.46 -2.78
C ASP A 35 -7.13 13.19 -4.17
N ASP A 36 -7.15 14.19 -5.05
CA ASP A 36 -7.59 14.02 -6.45
C ASP A 36 -6.63 13.11 -7.23
N ALA A 37 -5.31 13.33 -7.14
CA ALA A 37 -4.30 12.50 -7.77
C ALA A 37 -4.36 11.05 -7.26
N TYR A 38 -4.50 10.85 -5.95
CA TYR A 38 -4.66 9.55 -5.32
C TYR A 38 -5.93 8.84 -5.82
N SER A 39 -7.06 9.54 -5.86
CA SER A 39 -8.34 8.97 -6.31
C SER A 39 -8.29 8.53 -7.78
N LYS A 40 -7.68 9.33 -8.65
CA LYS A 40 -7.48 9.01 -10.07
C LYS A 40 -6.49 7.85 -10.25
N GLY A 41 -5.32 7.97 -9.61
CA GLY A 41 -4.26 6.98 -9.64
C GLY A 41 -4.69 5.60 -9.12
N ARG A 42 -5.57 5.57 -8.13
CA ARG A 42 -6.07 4.30 -7.58
C ARG A 42 -6.98 3.56 -8.55
N LYS A 43 -7.72 4.28 -9.41
CA LYS A 43 -8.65 3.70 -10.39
C LYS A 43 -7.94 3.16 -11.63
N ASN A 44 -6.90 3.85 -12.08
CA ASN A 44 -6.13 3.46 -13.28
C ASN A 44 -4.92 2.56 -12.95
N GLY A 45 -4.64 2.32 -11.66
CA GLY A 45 -3.52 1.48 -11.22
C GLY A 45 -2.17 2.21 -11.18
N GLU A 46 -2.15 3.53 -11.37
CA GLU A 46 -0.94 4.35 -11.24
C GLU A 46 -0.58 4.65 -9.78
N PHE A 47 -1.55 4.58 -8.87
CA PHE A 47 -1.32 4.71 -7.43
C PHE A 47 -1.64 3.39 -6.71
N TRP A 48 -0.61 2.83 -6.09
CA TRP A 48 -0.70 1.68 -5.21
C TRP A 48 0.39 1.75 -4.12
N ALA A 49 0.15 1.05 -3.03
CA ALA A 49 1.10 0.90 -1.94
C ALA A 49 0.93 -0.46 -1.27
N ILE A 50 2.03 -1.04 -0.80
CA ILE A 50 2.05 -2.29 -0.04
C ILE A 50 2.88 -2.06 1.23
N GLU A 51 2.32 -2.38 2.39
CA GLU A 51 2.97 -2.23 3.69
C GLU A 51 2.58 -3.43 4.56
N GLY A 52 3.57 -4.22 4.99
CA GLY A 52 3.31 -5.50 5.67
C GLY A 52 2.41 -6.40 4.82
N GLU A 53 1.35 -6.94 5.44
CA GLU A 53 0.32 -7.75 4.80
C GLU A 53 -0.77 -6.92 4.10
N PHE A 54 -0.67 -5.59 4.06
CA PHE A 54 -1.72 -4.72 3.55
C PHE A 54 -1.38 -4.11 2.18
N VAL A 55 -2.40 -4.02 1.32
CA VAL A 55 -2.30 -3.45 -0.03
C VAL A 55 -3.42 -2.47 -0.32
N VAL A 56 -3.05 -1.36 -0.96
CA VAL A 56 -3.97 -0.36 -1.50
C VAL A 56 -3.71 -0.17 -2.99
N GLY A 57 -4.79 0.02 -3.75
CA GLY A 57 -4.72 0.21 -5.20
C GLY A 57 -4.62 -1.10 -5.97
N LEU A 58 -4.05 -1.01 -7.17
CA LEU A 58 -3.90 -2.12 -8.11
C LEU A 58 -2.42 -2.28 -8.51
N PRO A 59 -1.56 -2.80 -7.62
CA PRO A 59 -0.16 -3.03 -7.97
C PRO A 59 -0.02 -4.10 -9.06
N PRO A 60 1.04 -4.04 -9.90
CA PRO A 60 1.35 -5.10 -10.84
C PRO A 60 1.55 -6.45 -10.14
N TYR A 61 1.15 -7.54 -10.80
CA TYR A 61 1.24 -8.90 -10.25
C TYR A 61 2.66 -9.26 -9.77
N SER A 62 3.69 -8.89 -10.55
CA SER A 62 5.09 -9.15 -10.18
C SER A 62 5.52 -8.46 -8.88
N VAL A 63 4.92 -7.32 -8.54
CA VAL A 63 5.17 -6.62 -7.28
C VAL A 63 4.50 -7.37 -6.12
N ILE A 64 3.25 -7.81 -6.31
CA ILE A 64 2.49 -8.60 -5.34
C ILE A 64 3.24 -9.90 -5.00
N GLU A 65 3.67 -10.64 -6.03
CA GLU A 65 4.37 -11.92 -5.90
C GLU A 65 5.68 -11.75 -5.14
N ARG A 66 6.52 -10.79 -5.56
CA ARG A 66 7.80 -10.50 -4.91
C ARG A 66 7.64 -10.10 -3.44
N HIS A 67 6.63 -9.29 -3.13
CA HIS A 67 6.39 -8.87 -1.75
C HIS A 67 5.83 -10.00 -0.89
N SER A 68 4.93 -10.81 -1.44
CA SER A 68 4.38 -11.99 -0.77
C SER A 68 5.48 -12.99 -0.41
N HIS A 69 6.45 -13.21 -1.31
CA HIS A 69 7.63 -14.04 -1.03
C HIS A 69 8.44 -13.51 0.14
N ARG A 70 8.73 -12.20 0.14
CA ARG A 70 9.47 -11.54 1.23
C ARG A 70 8.77 -11.65 2.58
N LEU A 71 7.44 -11.53 2.61
CA LEU A 71 6.66 -11.72 3.84
C LEU A 71 6.75 -13.15 4.35
N ALA A 72 6.65 -14.14 3.47
CA ALA A 72 6.76 -15.56 3.83
C ALA A 72 8.16 -15.91 4.37
N GLU A 73 9.23 -15.37 3.75
CA GLU A 73 10.61 -15.53 4.23
C GLU A 73 10.79 -14.92 5.62
N ASN A 74 10.33 -13.69 5.82
CA ASN A 74 10.44 -13.02 7.11
C ASN A 74 9.62 -13.72 8.19
N SER A 75 8.46 -14.30 7.86
CA SER A 75 7.64 -15.06 8.82
C SER A 75 8.28 -16.39 9.23
N SER A 76 9.09 -17.00 8.35
CA SER A 76 9.76 -18.29 8.61
C SER A 76 11.04 -18.14 9.44
N LEU A 77 11.56 -16.91 9.58
CA LEU A 77 12.76 -16.59 10.38
C LEU A 77 12.44 -16.25 11.84
N VAL A 78 11.16 -16.18 12.21
CA VAL A 78 10.69 -15.83 13.57
C VAL A 78 10.21 -17.04 14.38
N GLU A 79 10.35 -18.26 13.82
CA GLU A 79 10.15 -19.53 14.53
C GLU A 79 11.51 -20.14 14.96
#